data_AF-A0A9D9M4Y7-F1
#
_entry.id   AF-A0A9D9M4Y7-F1
#
_cell.length_a   1.000
_cell.length_b   1.000
_cell.length_c   1.000
_cell.angle_alpha   90.00
_cell.angle_beta   90.00
_cell.angle_gamma   90.00
#
_symmetry.space_group_name_H-M   'P 1'
#
loop_
_entity.id
_entity.type
_entity.pdbx_description
1 polymer ?
#
loop_
_entity_poly.entity_id
_entity_poly.type
_entity_poly.pdbx_seq_one_letter_code
_entity_poly.pdbx_strand_id
1 'polypeptide(L)'
;DLLSSESGEMGFVAMLEGYCIDDWLHANRIDLAMEETLDFDRTIGDVLQWAEKDGHTLVVVTADHATGALTLQDGDIAEGRIGVEFGNDGHNGIAVPYFVWGPGAGAFGGTVENCELSNIISSFIK
;
A
#
# COMPACT_ATOMS: atom_id res chain seq x y z
N ASP A 1 -4.53 -5.53 18.88
CA ASP A 1 -5.13 -5.90 20.18
C ASP A 1 -6.62 -6.20 20.09
N LEU A 2 -7.49 -5.24 19.79
CA LEU A 2 -8.95 -5.48 19.74
C LEU A 2 -9.34 -6.62 18.78
N LEU A 3 -8.88 -6.55 17.51
CA LEU A 3 -9.21 -7.59 16.53
C LEU A 3 -8.65 -8.95 16.93
N SER A 4 -7.47 -8.98 17.54
CA SER A 4 -6.84 -10.20 18.05
C SER A 4 -7.61 -10.80 19.23
N SER A 5 -8.15 -9.98 20.14
CA SER A 5 -8.89 -10.47 21.30
C SER A 5 -10.28 -11.00 20.94
N GLU A 6 -10.93 -10.40 19.93
CA GLU A 6 -12.29 -10.79 19.51
C GLU A 6 -12.30 -11.98 18.54
N SER A 7 -11.22 -12.23 17.80
CA SER A 7 -11.16 -13.28 16.77
C SER A 7 -10.85 -14.69 17.31
N GLY A 8 -10.26 -14.79 18.51
CA GLY A 8 -9.84 -16.08 19.06
C GLY A 8 -8.88 -16.84 18.13
N GLU A 9 -9.09 -18.15 17.98
CA GLU A 9 -8.22 -18.99 17.13
C GLU A 9 -8.47 -18.83 15.62
N MET A 10 -9.55 -18.16 15.21
CA MET A 10 -9.90 -17.98 13.79
C MET A 10 -9.09 -16.87 13.11
N GLY A 11 -8.47 -15.98 13.89
CA GLY A 11 -7.79 -14.80 13.36
C GLY A 11 -8.75 -13.79 12.71
N PHE A 12 -8.19 -12.78 12.04
CA PHE A 12 -8.98 -11.72 11.43
C PHE A 12 -8.41 -11.28 10.08
N VAL A 13 -9.25 -10.59 9.32
CA VAL A 13 -8.85 -9.83 8.14
C VAL A 13 -9.03 -8.36 8.46
N ALA A 14 -7.99 -7.57 8.23
CA ALA A 14 -8.04 -6.11 8.35
C ALA A 14 -7.61 -5.49 7.03
N MET A 15 -8.35 -4.46 6.61
CA MET A 15 -8.02 -3.61 5.46
C MET A 15 -7.78 -2.21 6.00
N LEU A 16 -6.63 -1.64 5.66
CA LEU A 16 -6.19 -0.31 6.05
C LEU A 16 -5.90 0.48 4.77
N GLU A 17 -6.45 1.68 4.66
CA GLU A 17 -6.42 2.48 3.44
C GLU A 17 -5.84 3.87 3.71
N GLY A 18 -4.76 4.22 2.99
CA GLY A 18 -4.19 5.57 2.95
C GLY A 18 -4.88 6.43 1.90
N TYR A 19 -6.17 6.69 2.06
CA TYR A 19 -7.02 7.23 0.98
C TYR A 19 -6.60 8.63 0.48
N CYS A 20 -6.06 9.48 1.37
CA CYS A 20 -5.73 10.87 1.02
C CYS A 20 -4.57 11.00 0.02
N ILE A 21 -3.79 9.92 -0.21
CA ILE A 21 -2.77 9.91 -1.27
C ILE A 21 -3.44 10.20 -2.61
N ASP A 22 -4.57 9.57 -2.89
CA ASP A 22 -5.33 9.76 -4.13
C ASP A 22 -5.90 11.18 -4.24
N ASP A 23 -6.54 11.68 -3.18
CA ASP A 23 -7.11 13.03 -3.12
C ASP A 23 -6.06 14.11 -3.46
N TRP A 24 -4.86 14.01 -2.88
CA TRP A 24 -3.81 14.99 -3.11
C TRP A 24 -3.13 14.84 -4.47
N LEU A 25 -3.07 13.63 -5.02
CA LEU A 25 -2.64 13.42 -6.40
C LEU A 25 -3.66 13.99 -7.41
N HIS A 26 -4.96 13.85 -7.16
CA HIS A 26 -6.01 14.54 -7.92
C HIS A 26 -5.86 16.07 -7.88
N ALA A 27 -5.48 16.61 -6.71
CA ALA A 27 -5.23 18.03 -6.54
C ALA A 27 -3.86 18.50 -7.11
N ASN A 28 -3.04 17.59 -7.65
CA ASN A 28 -1.66 17.84 -8.09
C ASN A 28 -0.78 18.46 -7.00
N ARG A 29 -0.96 18.01 -5.75
CA ARG A 29 -0.26 18.49 -4.55
C ARG A 29 0.72 17.45 -4.05
N ILE A 30 1.90 17.40 -4.67
CA ILE A 30 2.95 16.42 -4.33
C ILE A 30 3.43 16.53 -2.89
N ASP A 31 3.45 17.73 -2.33
CA ASP A 31 3.84 17.99 -0.94
C ASP A 31 2.92 17.24 0.03
N LEU A 32 1.60 17.37 -0.17
CA LEU A 32 0.60 16.71 0.66
C LEU A 32 0.50 15.22 0.37
N ALA A 33 0.58 14.81 -0.90
CA ALA A 33 0.61 13.39 -1.26
C ALA A 33 1.81 12.66 -0.63
N MET A 34 2.97 13.32 -0.53
CA MET A 34 4.14 12.78 0.16
C MET A 34 3.95 12.67 1.68
N GLU A 35 3.30 13.66 2.31
CA GLU A 35 2.97 13.59 3.74
C GLU A 35 2.04 12.41 4.03
N GLU A 36 0.99 12.22 3.24
CA GLU A 36 0.08 11.07 3.38
C GLU A 36 0.78 9.74 3.09
N THR A 37 1.67 9.70 2.10
CA THR A 37 2.48 8.50 1.81
C THR A 37 3.38 8.16 2.99
N LEU A 38 3.96 9.17 3.65
CA LEU A 38 4.78 8.97 4.85
C LEU A 38 3.95 8.47 6.03
N ASP A 39 2.73 8.96 6.21
CA ASP A 39 1.84 8.49 7.27
C ASP A 39 1.34 7.05 7.00
N PHE A 40 1.11 6.69 5.73
CA PHE A 40 0.84 5.30 5.34
C PHE A 40 2.06 4.40 5.57
N ASP A 41 3.27 4.84 5.23
CA ASP A 41 4.52 4.12 5.49
C ASP A 41 4.74 3.85 6.98
N ARG A 42 4.51 4.85 7.84
CA ARG A 42 4.55 4.68 9.31
C ARG A 42 3.55 3.63 9.77
N THR A 43 2.33 3.66 9.23
CA THR A 43 1.28 2.68 9.54
C THR A 43 1.71 1.27 9.12
N ILE A 44 2.29 1.11 7.93
CA ILE A 44 2.85 -0.17 7.46
C ILE A 44 3.97 -0.64 8.41
N GLY A 45 4.85 0.26 8.83
CA GLY A 45 5.93 -0.03 9.78
C GLY A 45 5.42 -0.57 11.12
N ASP A 46 4.35 0.01 11.65
CA ASP A 46 3.70 -0.46 12.89
C ASP A 46 3.02 -1.82 12.69
N VAL A 47 2.33 -2.03 11.56
CA VAL A 47 1.70 -3.30 11.21
C VAL A 47 2.74 -4.41 11.06
N LEU A 48 3.86 -4.15 10.39
CA LEU A 48 4.94 -5.13 10.21
C LEU A 48 5.60 -5.49 11.54
N GLN A 49 5.86 -4.51 12.42
CA GLN A 49 6.39 -4.78 13.77
C GLN A 49 5.43 -5.60 14.63
N TRP A 50 4.12 -5.38 14.48
CA TRP A 50 3.10 -6.19 15.15
C TRP A 50 3.04 -7.61 14.57
N ALA A 51 3.01 -7.73 13.24
CA ALA A 51 2.94 -8.99 12.50
C ALA A 51 4.16 -9.88 12.76
N GLU A 52 5.35 -9.29 12.91
CA GLU A 52 6.58 -9.98 13.29
C GLU A 52 6.51 -10.61 14.68
N LYS A 53 5.89 -9.92 15.64
CA LYS A 53 5.69 -10.46 17.00
C LYS A 53 4.63 -11.56 17.02
N ASP A 54 3.61 -11.44 16.19
CA ASP A 54 2.55 -12.45 16.03
C ASP A 54 3.07 -13.73 15.36
N GLY A 55 3.91 -13.60 14.33
CA GLY A 55 4.55 -14.73 13.65
C GLY A 55 3.62 -15.57 12.74
N HIS A 56 2.33 -15.26 12.72
CA HIS A 56 1.31 -15.97 11.94
C HIS A 56 0.56 -15.06 10.95
N THR A 57 0.98 -13.80 10.84
CA THR A 57 0.33 -12.78 10.03
C THR A 57 0.93 -12.67 8.64
N LEU A 58 0.09 -12.72 7.61
CA LEU A 58 0.42 -12.33 6.23
C LEU A 58 0.02 -10.86 6.03
N VAL A 59 0.96 -10.03 5.55
CA VAL A 59 0.72 -8.63 5.22
C VAL A 59 0.85 -8.44 3.71
N VAL A 60 -0.17 -7.83 3.09
CA VAL A 60 -0.19 -7.46 1.68
C VAL A 60 -0.40 -5.95 1.58
N VAL A 61 0.48 -5.27 0.86
CA VAL A 61 0.39 -3.83 0.58
C VAL A 61 0.31 -3.64 -0.92
N THR A 62 -0.68 -2.90 -1.40
CA THR A 62 -0.86 -2.59 -2.83
C THR A 62 -1.53 -1.24 -2.97
N ALA A 63 -1.57 -0.71 -4.18
CA ALA A 63 -2.53 0.31 -4.57
C ALA A 63 -3.69 -0.32 -5.35
N ASP A 64 -4.80 0.41 -5.44
CA ASP A 64 -5.96 0.11 -6.27
C ASP A 64 -5.79 0.66 -7.69
N HIS A 65 -5.20 1.85 -7.83
CA HIS A 65 -4.78 2.46 -9.10
C HIS A 65 -3.67 3.51 -8.91
N ALA A 66 -3.22 4.10 -10.02
CA ALA A 66 -2.34 5.26 -10.00
C ALA A 66 -3.11 6.53 -10.41
N THR A 67 -2.67 7.68 -9.90
CA THR A 67 -3.37 8.96 -10.06
C THR A 67 -2.40 10.07 -10.48
N GLY A 68 -2.89 11.01 -11.29
CA GLY A 68 -2.18 12.23 -11.71
C GLY A 68 -1.17 12.07 -12.86
N ALA A 69 -0.97 10.85 -13.37
CA ALA A 69 0.11 10.52 -14.31
C ALA A 69 1.47 11.13 -13.87
N LEU A 70 1.74 11.01 -12.57
CA LEU A 70 2.89 11.61 -11.89
C LEU A 70 4.21 11.10 -12.48
N THR A 71 5.06 12.01 -12.92
CA THR A 71 6.41 11.70 -13.41
C THR A 71 7.45 12.46 -12.60
N LEU A 72 8.47 11.75 -12.12
CA LEU A 72 9.65 12.36 -11.52
C LEU A 72 10.60 12.82 -12.63
N GLN A 73 10.83 14.13 -12.70
CA GLN A 73 11.66 14.76 -13.73
C GLN A 73 13.03 15.19 -13.18
N ASP A 74 13.09 15.57 -11.91
CA ASP A 74 14.29 16.11 -11.27
C ASP A 74 14.20 15.94 -9.74
N GLY A 75 15.30 16.17 -9.01
CA GLY A 75 15.31 16.18 -7.56
C GLY A 75 16.68 16.53 -6.99
N ASP A 76 16.68 17.10 -5.80
CA ASP A 76 17.89 17.41 -5.05
C ASP A 76 17.72 16.99 -3.59
N ILE A 77 18.53 16.00 -3.17
CA ILE A 77 18.50 15.47 -1.80
C ILE A 77 19.02 16.49 -0.79
N ALA A 78 20.02 17.29 -1.14
CA ALA A 78 20.61 18.28 -0.25
C ALA A 78 19.64 19.45 0.01
N GLU A 79 18.83 19.81 -0.98
CA GLU A 79 17.79 20.83 -0.86
C GLU A 79 16.45 20.27 -0.34
N GLY A 80 16.29 18.94 -0.31
CA GLY A 80 14.99 18.30 -0.02
C GLY A 80 13.93 18.60 -1.08
N ARG A 81 14.35 18.82 -2.34
CA ARG A 81 13.48 19.20 -3.44
C ARG A 81 13.16 17.99 -4.32
N ILE A 82 11.90 17.85 -4.68
CA ILE A 82 11.45 16.93 -5.72
C ILE A 82 10.89 17.72 -6.90
N GLY A 83 11.31 17.39 -8.11
CA GLY A 83 10.81 17.96 -9.36
C GLY A 83 9.88 16.96 -10.03
N VAL A 84 8.58 17.21 -9.95
CA VAL A 84 7.56 16.34 -10.55
C VAL A 84 6.71 17.07 -11.56
N GLU A 85 6.13 16.31 -12.47
CA GLU A 85 5.13 16.77 -13.42
C GLU A 85 3.90 15.87 -13.32
N PHE A 86 2.72 16.51 -13.31
CA PHE A 86 1.42 15.83 -13.37
C PHE A 86 0.90 15.92 -14.80
N GLY A 87 0.59 14.76 -15.40
CA GLY A 87 0.04 14.70 -16.75
C GLY A 87 -1.47 14.92 -16.83
N ASN A 88 -2.19 14.70 -15.72
CA ASN A 88 -3.62 14.95 -15.59
C ASN A 88 -4.02 15.05 -14.10
N ASP A 89 -5.31 15.23 -13.83
CA ASP A 89 -5.93 15.24 -12.50
C ASP A 89 -6.82 14.00 -12.28
N GLY A 90 -6.52 12.88 -12.93
CA GLY A 90 -7.35 11.68 -12.94
C GLY A 90 -6.55 10.39 -12.72
N HIS A 91 -7.23 9.26 -12.81
CA HIS A 91 -6.56 7.95 -12.71
C HIS A 91 -5.88 7.59 -14.03
N ASN A 92 -4.92 6.68 -13.95
CA ASN A 92 -4.24 6.11 -15.12
C ASN A 92 -3.98 4.62 -14.97
N GLY A 93 -3.80 3.94 -16.10
CA GLY A 93 -3.72 2.47 -16.18
C GLY A 93 -2.31 1.89 -16.07
N ILE A 94 -1.37 2.58 -15.41
CA ILE A 94 -0.06 1.99 -15.12
C ILE A 94 -0.23 0.86 -14.10
N ALA A 95 0.54 -0.21 -14.26
CA ALA A 95 0.57 -1.28 -13.28
C ALA A 95 1.07 -0.75 -11.92
N VAL A 96 0.35 -1.07 -10.87
CA VAL A 96 0.73 -0.73 -9.49
C VAL A 96 1.49 -1.90 -8.85
N PRO A 97 2.48 -1.62 -8.00
CA PRO A 97 3.17 -2.67 -7.27
C PRO A 97 2.28 -3.25 -6.17
N TYR A 98 2.50 -4.51 -5.86
CA TYR A 98 2.06 -5.11 -4.60
C TYR A 98 3.27 -5.72 -3.90
N PHE A 99 3.27 -5.64 -2.57
CA PHE A 99 4.32 -6.13 -1.68
C PHE A 99 3.69 -7.12 -0.70
N VAL A 100 4.41 -8.20 -0.42
CA VAL A 100 3.91 -9.27 0.45
C VAL A 100 4.97 -9.66 1.46
N TRP A 101 4.58 -9.77 2.72
CA TRP A 101 5.45 -10.12 3.82
C TRP A 101 4.76 -11.12 4.76
N GLY A 102 5.54 -12.04 5.33
CA GLY A 102 5.07 -13.01 6.32
C GLY A 102 4.84 -14.43 5.78
N PRO A 103 4.29 -15.34 6.61
CA PRO A 103 4.03 -16.72 6.22
C PRO A 103 3.11 -16.81 5.00
N GLY A 104 3.51 -17.59 3.99
CA GLY A 104 2.74 -17.75 2.75
C GLY A 104 3.09 -16.75 1.64
N ALA A 105 3.97 -15.77 1.89
CA ALA A 105 4.39 -14.79 0.88
C ALA A 105 4.94 -15.43 -0.43
N GLY A 106 5.53 -16.63 -0.34
CA GLY A 106 6.02 -17.37 -1.51
C GLY A 106 4.94 -17.87 -2.48
N ALA A 107 3.66 -17.79 -2.11
CA ALA A 107 2.54 -18.05 -3.02
C ALA A 107 2.27 -16.87 -3.99
N PHE A 108 2.84 -15.70 -3.71
CA PHE A 108 2.69 -14.50 -4.49
C PHE A 108 3.92 -14.29 -5.37
N GLY A 109 3.72 -13.91 -6.63
CA GLY A 109 4.84 -13.65 -7.53
C GLY A 109 4.42 -13.20 -8.90
N GLY A 110 5.32 -12.45 -9.55
CA GLY A 110 5.11 -11.94 -10.89
C GLY A 110 4.02 -10.87 -10.97
N THR A 111 3.57 -10.60 -12.20
CA THR A 111 2.45 -9.71 -12.49
C THR A 111 1.16 -10.49 -12.40
N VAL A 112 0.20 -9.98 -11.63
CA VAL A 112 -1.13 -10.58 -11.46
C VAL A 112 -2.20 -9.53 -11.67
N GLU A 113 -3.36 -9.94 -12.15
CA GLU A 113 -4.55 -9.08 -12.16
C GLU A 113 -5.06 -8.88 -10.73
N ASN A 114 -5.66 -7.72 -10.42
CA ASN A 114 -6.17 -7.45 -9.07
C ASN A 114 -7.26 -8.45 -8.64
N CYS A 115 -8.09 -8.93 -9.57
CA CYS A 115 -9.07 -9.98 -9.36
C CYS A 115 -8.41 -11.31 -8.97
N GLU A 116 -7.24 -11.62 -9.54
CA GLU A 116 -6.48 -12.82 -9.19
C GLU A 116 -5.79 -12.66 -7.84
N LEU A 117 -5.22 -11.48 -7.56
CA LEU A 117 -4.65 -11.16 -6.25
C LEU A 117 -5.67 -11.38 -5.12
N SER A 118 -6.92 -10.94 -5.32
CA SER A 118 -8.02 -11.19 -4.38
C SER A 118 -8.27 -12.68 -4.15
N ASN A 119 -8.20 -13.51 -5.19
CA ASN A 119 -8.37 -14.96 -5.06
C ASN A 119 -7.21 -15.60 -4.29
N ILE A 120 -5.98 -15.15 -4.53
CA ILE A 120 -4.80 -15.62 -3.81
C ILE A 120 -4.95 -15.28 -2.32
N ILE A 121 -5.28 -14.02 -1.98
CA ILE A 121 -5.50 -13.59 -0.59
C ILE A 121 -6.59 -14.42 0.07
N SER A 122 -7.72 -14.62 -0.62
CA SER A 122 -8.86 -15.38 -0.09
C SER A 122 -8.52 -16.83 0.23
N SER A 123 -7.52 -17.43 -0.45
CA SER A 123 -7.08 -18.79 -0.17
C SER A 123 -6.40 -18.98 1.20
N PHE A 124 -6.00 -17.88 1.86
CA PHE A 124 -5.43 -17.88 3.21
C PHE A 124 -6.48 -17.69 4.31
N ILE A 125 -7.71 -17.31 3.95
CA ILE A 125 -8.80 -17.08 4.89
C ILE A 125 -9.60 -18.39 5.01
N LYS A 126 -9.83 -18.87 6.23
CA LYS A 126 -10.55 -20.12 6.51
C LYS A 126 -11.92 -19.87 7.12
#